data_AF-A0A7U9Q0M4-F1
#
_entry.id   AF-A0A7U9Q0M4-F1
#
_cell.length_a   1.000
_cell.length_b   1.000
_cell.length_c   1.000
_cell.angle_alpha   90.00
_cell.angle_beta   90.00
_cell.angle_gamma   90.00
#
_symmetry.space_group_name_H-M   'P 1'
#
loop_
_entity.id
_entity.type
_entity.pdbx_description
1 polymer ?
#
loop_
_entity_poly.entity_id
_entity_poly.type
_entity_poly.pdbx_seq_one_letter_code
_entity_poly.pdbx_strand_id
1 'polypeptide(L)'
;MSAFDWMDEALCAQTDPDLFHPEDNNRYATARKLCATCPVRTQCEEHAARVEGDVSRERRHGLWAGHTPYARARQATAEPQEGPEGDDRDSLIRRLAERGGMTPEQIGTAAGCTARTVQRVLARKAAA
;
A
#
# COMPACT_ATOMS: atom_id res chain seq x y z
N MET A 1 -10.34 -13.97 -25.58
CA MET A 1 -9.61 -13.67 -24.34
C MET A 1 -10.56 -13.92 -23.18
N SER A 2 -10.24 -14.87 -22.31
CA SER A 2 -11.10 -15.24 -21.18
C SER A 2 -10.93 -14.22 -20.04
N ALA A 3 -11.85 -14.20 -19.07
CA ALA A 3 -11.76 -13.33 -17.89
C ALA A 3 -10.52 -13.61 -17.00
N PHE A 4 -9.71 -14.61 -17.32
CA PHE A 4 -8.60 -15.10 -16.53
C PHE A 4 -7.24 -14.99 -17.22
N ASP A 5 -7.17 -14.43 -18.43
CA ASP A 5 -5.92 -14.31 -19.19
C ASP A 5 -4.85 -13.50 -18.43
N TRP A 6 -5.26 -12.58 -17.55
CA TRP A 6 -4.35 -11.83 -16.68
C TRP A 6 -3.63 -12.72 -15.66
N MET A 7 -4.18 -13.87 -15.28
CA MET A 7 -3.53 -14.76 -14.31
C MET A 7 -2.25 -15.37 -14.86
N ASP A 8 -2.13 -15.52 -16.18
CA ASP A 8 -0.92 -16.04 -16.83
C ASP A 8 0.28 -15.09 -16.65
N GLU A 9 0.02 -13.80 -16.46
CA GLU A 9 1.03 -12.77 -16.21
C GLU A 9 1.33 -12.58 -14.71
N ALA A 10 0.70 -13.35 -13.82
CA ALA A 10 0.90 -13.22 -12.39
C ALA A 10 2.26 -13.76 -11.96
N LEU A 11 3.09 -12.91 -11.33
CA LEU A 11 4.42 -13.32 -10.85
C LEU A 11 4.36 -14.42 -9.79
N CYS A 12 3.29 -14.49 -8.99
CA CYS A 12 3.16 -15.55 -7.99
C CYS A 12 3.11 -16.95 -8.60
N ALA A 13 2.47 -17.11 -9.78
CA ALA A 13 2.40 -18.38 -10.50
C ALA A 13 3.77 -18.82 -11.07
N GLN A 14 4.73 -17.90 -11.15
CA GLN A 14 6.09 -18.12 -11.67
C GLN A 14 7.12 -18.31 -10.54
N THR A 15 6.67 -18.40 -9.29
CA THR A 15 7.52 -18.48 -8.10
C THR A 15 7.03 -19.57 -7.16
N ASP A 16 7.76 -19.78 -6.06
CA ASP A 16 7.37 -20.73 -5.02
C ASP A 16 6.01 -20.35 -4.37
N PRO A 17 4.98 -21.21 -4.47
CA PRO A 17 3.67 -20.97 -3.87
C PRO A 17 3.70 -20.76 -2.36
N ASP A 18 4.66 -21.35 -1.65
CA ASP A 18 4.77 -21.29 -0.19
C ASP A 18 5.10 -19.86 0.29
N LEU A 19 5.65 -19.02 -0.59
CA LEU A 19 5.84 -17.60 -0.31
C LEU A 19 4.50 -16.86 -0.18
N PHE A 20 3.52 -17.26 -0.99
CA PHE A 20 2.21 -16.61 -1.07
C PHE A 20 1.15 -17.31 -0.23
N HIS A 21 1.37 -18.57 0.17
CA HIS A 21 0.52 -19.35 1.07
C HIS A 21 1.34 -20.00 2.21
N PRO A 22 2.02 -19.20 3.06
CA PRO A 22 2.82 -19.75 4.14
C PRO A 22 1.96 -20.40 5.23
N GLU A 23 2.48 -21.43 5.88
CA GLU A 23 1.85 -22.02 7.08
C GLU A 23 1.72 -20.99 8.22
N ASP A 24 2.71 -20.12 8.35
CA ASP A 24 2.70 -18.99 9.27
C ASP A 24 2.28 -17.70 8.54
N ASN A 25 1.06 -17.24 8.82
CA ASN A 25 0.48 -16.01 8.28
C ASN A 25 1.27 -14.72 8.61
N ASN A 26 2.37 -14.79 9.37
CA ASN A 26 3.27 -13.65 9.59
C ASN A 26 4.40 -13.55 8.56
N ARG A 27 4.60 -14.54 7.68
CA ARG A 27 5.77 -14.62 6.79
C ARG A 27 5.50 -14.19 5.34
N TYR A 28 5.04 -12.96 5.15
CA TYR A 28 4.75 -12.42 3.81
C TYR A 28 5.79 -11.43 3.26
N ALA A 29 6.92 -11.23 3.95
CA ALA A 29 7.89 -10.18 3.57
C ALA A 29 8.44 -10.34 2.15
N THR A 30 8.80 -11.57 1.76
CA THR A 30 9.31 -11.86 0.41
C THR A 30 8.20 -11.76 -0.64
N ALA A 31 7.03 -12.36 -0.38
CA ALA A 31 5.89 -12.28 -1.30
C ALA A 31 5.39 -10.84 -1.52
N ARG A 32 5.43 -9.98 -0.50
CA ARG A 32 5.10 -8.55 -0.66
C ARG A 32 6.04 -7.84 -1.63
N LYS A 33 7.34 -8.14 -1.59
CA LYS A 33 8.32 -7.56 -2.53
C LYS A 33 8.03 -7.98 -3.97
N LEU A 34 7.77 -9.28 -4.19
CA LEU A 34 7.39 -9.81 -5.50
C LEU A 34 6.06 -9.24 -5.98
N CYS A 35 5.06 -9.17 -5.10
CA CYS A 35 3.75 -8.65 -5.46
C CYS A 35 3.78 -7.17 -5.81
N ALA A 36 4.72 -6.38 -5.24
CA ALA A 36 4.85 -4.97 -5.54
C ALA A 36 5.28 -4.68 -6.98
N THR A 37 5.94 -5.65 -7.64
CA THR A 37 6.37 -5.55 -9.05
C THR A 37 5.47 -6.35 -9.99
N CYS A 38 4.37 -6.92 -9.50
CA CYS A 38 3.47 -7.76 -10.29
C CYS A 38 2.63 -6.90 -11.26
N PRO A 39 2.63 -7.19 -12.58
CA PRO A 39 1.94 -6.36 -13.57
C PRO A 39 0.41 -6.41 -13.44
N VAL A 40 -0.12 -7.47 -12.83
CA VAL A 40 -1.56 -7.73 -12.71
C VAL A 40 -2.13 -7.49 -11.31
N ARG A 41 -1.44 -6.65 -10.53
CA ARG A 41 -1.82 -6.40 -9.12
C ARG A 41 -3.23 -5.84 -8.99
N THR A 42 -3.65 -4.95 -9.89
CA THR A 42 -5.00 -4.34 -9.89
C THR A 42 -6.07 -5.39 -10.17
N GLN A 43 -5.92 -6.21 -11.22
CA GLN A 43 -6.85 -7.30 -11.51
C GLN A 43 -6.92 -8.32 -10.37
N CYS A 44 -5.77 -8.60 -9.73
CA CYS A 44 -5.70 -9.47 -8.56
C CYS A 44 -6.49 -8.90 -7.36
N GLU A 45 -6.46 -7.60 -7.13
CA GLU A 45 -7.19 -6.94 -6.04
C GLU A 45 -8.70 -7.02 -6.25
N GLU A 46 -9.16 -6.67 -7.45
CA GLU A 46 -10.56 -6.77 -7.85
C GLU A 46 -11.06 -8.22 -7.77
N HIS A 47 -10.24 -9.17 -8.24
CA HIS A 47 -10.55 -10.59 -8.15
C HIS A 47 -10.66 -11.05 -6.69
N ALA A 48 -9.71 -10.66 -5.83
CA ALA A 48 -9.72 -10.97 -4.41
C ALA A 48 -11.02 -10.50 -3.74
N ALA A 49 -11.39 -9.24 -3.95
CA ALA A 49 -12.58 -8.65 -3.38
C ALA A 49 -13.85 -9.39 -3.84
N ARG A 50 -13.92 -9.73 -5.14
CA ARG A 50 -15.04 -10.47 -5.72
C ARG A 50 -15.19 -11.88 -5.16
N VAL A 51 -14.09 -12.62 -5.01
CA VAL A 51 -14.15 -14.02 -4.54
C VAL A 51 -14.31 -14.13 -3.03
N GLU A 52 -13.80 -13.16 -2.26
CA GLU A 52 -13.89 -13.17 -0.81
C GLU A 52 -15.22 -12.63 -0.30
N GLY A 53 -15.75 -11.53 -0.84
CA GLY A 53 -17.01 -10.93 -0.36
C GLY A 53 -17.07 -10.85 1.19
N ASP A 54 -18.14 -11.42 1.76
CA ASP A 54 -18.43 -11.47 3.21
C ASP A 54 -17.72 -12.61 3.96
N VAL A 55 -16.74 -13.27 3.35
CA VAL A 55 -15.99 -14.36 4.00
C VAL A 55 -15.27 -13.83 5.24
N SER A 56 -15.40 -14.57 6.35
CA SER A 56 -14.75 -14.24 7.61
C SER A 56 -13.23 -14.28 7.47
N ARG A 57 -12.52 -13.44 8.23
CA ARG A 57 -11.06 -13.31 8.14
C ARG A 57 -10.33 -14.66 8.24
N GLU A 58 -10.80 -15.56 9.10
CA GLU A 58 -10.18 -16.86 9.37
C GLU A 58 -10.23 -17.81 8.17
N ARG A 59 -11.13 -17.54 7.22
CA ARG A 59 -11.31 -18.27 5.97
C ARG A 59 -10.63 -17.60 4.78
N ARG A 60 -9.98 -16.46 4.99
CA ARG A 60 -9.13 -15.80 4.01
C ARG A 60 -7.71 -16.36 4.12
N HIS A 61 -7.08 -16.65 3.00
CA HIS A 61 -5.75 -17.24 2.95
C HIS A 61 -4.85 -16.53 1.96
N GLY A 62 -3.55 -16.66 2.19
CA GLY A 62 -2.51 -16.19 1.31
C GLY A 62 -2.44 -14.68 1.09
N LEU A 63 -1.43 -14.26 0.34
CA LEU A 63 -1.23 -12.87 -0.07
C LEU A 63 -1.92 -12.62 -1.41
N TRP A 64 -2.82 -11.65 -1.45
CA TRP A 64 -3.50 -11.22 -2.67
C TRP A 64 -3.27 -9.73 -2.85
N ALA A 65 -2.85 -9.32 -4.05
CA ALA A 65 -2.53 -7.94 -4.40
C ALA A 65 -1.59 -7.20 -3.41
N GLY A 66 -0.80 -7.94 -2.63
CA GLY A 66 0.10 -7.38 -1.61
C GLY A 66 -0.54 -7.24 -0.23
N HIS A 67 -1.78 -7.65 -0.07
CA HIS A 67 -2.55 -7.62 1.17
C HIS A 67 -2.64 -9.01 1.79
N THR A 68 -2.39 -9.08 3.10
CA THR A 68 -2.57 -10.32 3.88
C THR A 68 -4.04 -10.53 4.20
N PRO A 69 -4.46 -11.73 4.64
CA PRO A 69 -5.85 -11.99 5.03
C PRO A 69 -6.37 -11.00 6.08
N TYR A 70 -5.53 -10.64 7.05
CA TYR A 70 -5.87 -9.63 8.06
C TYR A 70 -6.03 -8.22 7.46
N ALA A 71 -5.14 -7.81 6.55
CA ALA A 71 -5.24 -6.51 5.90
C ALA A 71 -6.50 -6.40 5.03
N ARG A 72 -6.80 -7.43 4.23
CA ARG A 72 -8.01 -7.48 3.39
C ARG A 72 -9.29 -7.46 4.22
N ALA A 73 -9.33 -8.19 5.34
CA ALA A 73 -10.46 -8.14 6.27
C ALA A 73 -10.72 -6.73 6.82
N ARG A 74 -9.66 -5.98 7.12
CA ARG A 74 -9.78 -4.59 7.57
C ARG A 74 -10.25 -3.65 6.47
N GLN A 75 -9.82 -3.87 5.23
CA GLN A 75 -10.24 -3.09 4.06
C GLN A 75 -11.71 -3.34 3.71
N ALA A 76 -12.21 -4.58 3.83
CA ALA A 76 -13.62 -4.88 3.59
C ALA A 76 -14.57 -4.23 4.61
N THR A 77 -14.10 -4.00 5.84
CA THR A 77 -14.84 -3.26 6.88
C THR A 77 -14.61 -1.76 6.83
N ALA A 78 -13.60 -1.30 6.10
CA ALA A 78 -13.34 0.11 5.88
C ALA A 78 -14.15 0.51 4.64
N GLU A 79 -14.88 1.63 4.71
CA GLU A 79 -15.39 2.27 3.49
C GLU A 79 -14.24 2.47 2.49
N PRO A 80 -14.51 2.47 1.16
CA PRO A 80 -13.49 2.75 0.15
C PRO A 80 -12.70 3.98 0.56
N GLN A 81 -11.46 3.78 1.00
CA GLN A 81 -10.56 4.90 1.23
C GLN A 81 -10.05 5.31 -0.15
N GLU A 82 -10.86 6.11 -0.84
CA GLU A 82 -10.33 7.16 -1.70
C GLU A 82 -9.48 8.07 -0.80
N GLY A 83 -8.25 7.63 -0.54
CA GLY A 83 -7.24 8.51 0.02
C GLY A 83 -7.19 9.73 -0.91
N PRO A 84 -7.14 10.95 -0.37
CA PRO A 84 -7.27 12.13 -1.20
C PRO A 84 -6.20 12.07 -2.29
N GLU A 85 -6.62 12.12 -3.56
CA GLU A 85 -5.80 12.61 -4.65
C GLU A 85 -5.46 14.07 -4.30
N GLY A 86 -4.50 14.24 -3.41
CA GLY A 86 -4.28 15.46 -2.68
C GLY A 86 -2.84 15.48 -2.23
N ASP A 87 -2.01 16.16 -3.03
CA ASP A 87 -0.66 16.67 -2.73
C ASP A 87 0.12 15.82 -1.72
N ASP A 88 0.99 14.92 -2.21
CA ASP A 88 1.95 14.14 -1.41
C ASP A 88 2.43 14.96 -0.21
N ARG A 89 2.36 14.42 1.01
CA ARG A 89 2.63 15.16 2.25
C ARG A 89 3.98 15.87 2.21
N ASP A 90 4.98 15.30 1.53
CA ASP A 90 6.29 15.93 1.32
C ASP A 90 6.21 17.15 0.37
N SER A 91 5.32 17.14 -0.61
CA SER A 91 4.98 18.28 -1.47
C SER A 91 4.25 19.39 -0.70
N LEU A 92 3.28 19.03 0.15
CA LEU A 92 2.63 20.00 1.05
C LEU A 92 3.64 20.65 2.01
N ILE A 93 4.54 19.86 2.61
CA ILE A 93 5.62 20.36 3.48
C ILE A 93 6.51 21.35 2.72
N ARG A 94 6.93 21.01 1.49
CA ARG A 94 7.76 21.88 0.65
C ARG A 94 7.06 23.19 0.31
N ARG A 95 5.79 23.13 -0.08
CA ARG A 95 4.96 24.31 -0.41
C ARG A 95 4.79 25.24 0.79
N LEU A 96 4.52 24.69 1.98
CA LEU A 96 4.37 25.47 3.21
C LEU A 96 5.70 26.14 3.61
N ALA A 97 6.82 25.45 3.45
CA ALA A 97 8.14 26.01 3.72
C ALA A 97 8.51 27.14 2.75
N GLU A 98 8.18 26.99 1.46
CA GLU A 98 8.43 28.00 0.42
C GLU A 98 7.64 29.29 0.63
N ARG A 99 6.45 29.19 1.23
CA ARG A 99 5.61 30.35 1.58
C ARG A 99 6.22 31.22 2.69
N GLY A 100 7.15 30.67 3.48
CA GLY A 100 7.86 31.35 4.55
C GLY A 100 7.00 31.65 5.79
N GLY A 101 7.65 32.09 6.87
CA GLY A 101 6.97 32.55 8.09
C GLY A 101 6.38 31.47 9.00
N MET A 102 6.61 30.19 8.70
CA MET A 102 6.21 29.06 9.53
C MET A 102 7.43 28.31 10.06
N THR A 103 7.42 27.94 11.34
CA THR A 103 8.44 27.05 11.91
C THR A 103 8.20 25.60 11.49
N PRO A 104 9.21 24.71 11.55
CA PRO A 104 9.02 23.29 11.25
C PRO A 104 7.92 22.60 12.07
N GLU A 105 7.66 23.05 13.30
CA GLU A 105 6.59 22.58 14.17
C GLU A 105 5.21 22.99 13.66
N GLN A 106 5.09 24.23 13.18
CA GLN A 106 3.85 24.76 12.60
C GLN A 106 3.53 24.08 11.25
N ILE A 107 4.56 23.88 10.41
CA ILE A 107 4.45 23.12 9.17
C ILE A 107 4.06 21.67 9.46
N GLY A 108 4.67 21.05 10.47
CA GLY A 108 4.35 19.69 10.88
C GLY A 108 2.89 19.53 11.29
N THR A 109 2.41 20.42 12.16
CA THR A 109 1.00 20.47 12.57
C THR A 109 0.06 20.61 11.37
N ALA A 110 0.35 21.53 10.45
CA ALA A 110 -0.47 21.76 9.26
C ALA A 110 -0.46 20.59 8.26
N ALA A 111 0.66 19.87 8.16
CA ALA A 111 0.82 18.71 7.27
C ALA A 111 0.49 17.36 7.95
N GLY A 112 0.00 17.37 9.20
CA GLY A 112 -0.29 16.14 9.95
C GLY A 112 0.95 15.27 10.20
N CYS A 113 2.09 15.88 10.53
CA CYS A 113 3.34 15.18 10.84
C CYS A 113 4.17 15.89 11.92
N THR A 114 5.31 15.30 12.29
CA THR A 114 6.21 15.85 13.30
C THR A 114 7.22 16.82 12.70
N ALA A 115 7.72 17.77 13.50
CA ALA A 115 8.81 18.68 13.11
C ALA A 115 10.05 17.94 12.57
N ARG A 116 10.37 16.76 13.14
CA ARG A 116 11.45 15.89 12.65
C ARG A 116 11.23 15.41 11.21
N THR A 117 9.98 15.15 10.84
CA THR A 117 9.61 14.76 9.46
C THR A 117 9.83 15.93 8.51
N VAL A 118 9.37 17.12 8.90
CA VAL A 118 9.59 18.37 8.13
C VAL A 118 11.08 18.63 7.92
N GLN A 119 11.89 18.58 8.99
CA GLN A 119 13.34 18.78 8.91
C GLN A 119 14.02 17.78 7.96
N ARG A 120 13.62 16.49 8.00
CA ARG A 120 14.16 15.47 7.09
C ARG A 120 13.83 15.77 5.63
N VAL A 121 12.62 16.22 5.33
CA VAL A 121 12.17 16.56 3.96
C VAL A 121 12.94 17.77 3.44
N LEU A 122 13.08 18.82 4.25
CA LEU A 122 13.83 20.03 3.87
C LEU A 122 15.32 19.77 3.69
N ALA A 123 15.93 18.92 4.54
CA ALA A 123 17.34 18.54 4.41
C ALA A 123 17.65 17.80 3.10
N ARG A 124 16.71 16.99 2.59
CA ARG A 124 16.86 16.29 1.30
C ARG A 124 16.83 17.25 0.11
N LYS A 125 16.03 18.32 0.17
CA LYS A 125 16.00 19.37 -0.87
C LYS A 125 17.30 20.15 -0.94
N ALA A 126 17.94 20.42 0.21
CA ALA A 126 19.22 21.15 0.24
C ALA A 126 20.41 20.33 -0.27
N ALA A 127 20.26 19.01 -0.39
CA ALA A 127 21.30 18.09 -0.88
C ALA A 127 21.17 17.73 -2.37
N ALA A 128 20.18 18.28 -3.07
CA ALA A 128 19.89 18.10 -4.49
C ALA A 128 20.09 19.42 -5.24
#